data_AF-A0A0A9BA14-F1
#
_entry.id   AF-A0A0A9BA14-F1
#
_cell.length_a   1.000
_cell.length_b   1.000
_cell.length_c   1.000
_cell.angle_alpha   90.00
_cell.angle_beta   90.00
_cell.angle_gamma   90.00
#
_symmetry.space_group_name_H-M   'P 1'
#
loop_
_entity.id
_entity.type
_entity.pdbx_description
1 polymer ?
#
loop_
_entity_poly.entity_id
_entity_poly.type
_entity_poly.pdbx_seq_one_letter_code
_entity_poly.pdbx_strand_id
1 'polypeptide(L)'
;MSLNHGVADGNTFWHFFNTWSEINRSGGSSEGYKLSTPPPVLDWWFLDTCPVPIPVPFTKLEDIISRPEYTPVQECFFHFSAESVKKLKAKANAEMAGTATATISSLQSLLAHMW
;
A
#
# COMPACT_ATOMS: atom_id res chain seq x y z
N MET A 1 -0.32 -14.32 -10.58
CA MET A 1 -1.52 -13.46 -10.68
C MET A 1 -1.07 -12.05 -10.99
N SER A 2 -1.83 -11.33 -11.81
CA SER A 2 -1.60 -9.92 -12.16
C SER A 2 -2.83 -9.08 -11.84
N LEU A 3 -2.62 -7.84 -11.43
CA LEU A 3 -3.66 -6.84 -11.19
C LEU A 3 -3.28 -5.54 -11.90
N ASN A 4 -4.26 -4.84 -12.48
CA ASN A 4 -4.04 -3.50 -13.01
C ASN A 4 -3.98 -2.48 -11.85
N HIS A 5 -2.81 -1.87 -11.62
CA HIS A 5 -2.59 -0.91 -10.54
C HIS A 5 -3.40 0.41 -10.69
N GLY A 6 -3.93 0.69 -11.88
CA GLY A 6 -4.87 1.79 -12.09
C GLY A 6 -6.29 1.51 -11.59
N VAL A 7 -6.60 0.25 -11.26
CA VAL A 7 -7.93 -0.17 -10.77
C VAL A 7 -7.91 -0.41 -9.26
N ALA A 8 -6.78 -0.85 -8.70
CA ALA A 8 -6.67 -1.22 -7.30
C ALA A 8 -5.24 -1.00 -6.79
N ASP A 9 -5.13 -0.66 -5.52
CA ASP A 9 -3.86 -0.61 -4.79
C ASP A 9 -3.59 -1.94 -4.04
N GLY A 10 -2.47 -2.01 -3.32
CA GLY A 10 -2.11 -3.20 -2.55
C GLY A 10 -3.09 -3.54 -1.42
N ASN A 11 -3.79 -2.55 -0.87
CA ASN A 11 -4.77 -2.75 0.20
C ASN A 11 -6.07 -3.35 -0.36
N THR A 12 -6.61 -2.77 -1.45
CA THR A 12 -7.77 -3.31 -2.16
C THR A 12 -7.52 -4.73 -2.65
N PHE A 13 -6.32 -4.98 -3.17
CA PHE A 13 -5.90 -6.32 -3.57
C PHE A 13 -5.94 -7.31 -2.40
N TRP A 14 -5.37 -6.98 -1.24
CA TRP A 14 -5.42 -7.87 -0.07
C TRP A 14 -6.84 -8.09 0.45
N HIS A 15 -7.66 -7.04 0.43
CA HIS A 15 -9.08 -7.14 0.79
C HIS A 15 -9.83 -8.14 -0.10
N PHE A 16 -9.64 -8.05 -1.41
CA PHE A 16 -10.19 -9.02 -2.37
C PHE A 16 -9.70 -10.44 -2.07
N PHE A 17 -8.40 -10.62 -1.83
CA PHE A 17 -7.81 -11.92 -1.52
C PHE A 17 -8.40 -12.56 -0.27
N ASN A 18 -8.53 -11.79 0.81
CA ASN A 18 -9.10 -12.26 2.06
C ASN A 18 -10.58 -12.65 1.89
N THR A 19 -11.35 -11.81 1.18
CA THR A 19 -12.77 -12.06 0.89
C THR A 19 -12.95 -13.32 0.04
N TRP A 20 -12.17 -13.45 -1.04
CA TRP A 20 -12.23 -14.63 -1.91
C TRP A 20 -11.84 -15.90 -1.15
N SER A 21 -10.80 -15.82 -0.31
CA SER A 21 -10.38 -16.93 0.53
C SER A 21 -11.48 -17.35 1.53
N GLU A 22 -12.21 -16.38 2.07
CA GLU A 22 -13.35 -16.60 2.97
C GLU A 22 -14.51 -17.32 2.24
N ILE A 23 -14.88 -16.88 1.04
CA ILE A 23 -15.89 -17.52 0.19
C ILE A 23 -15.53 -18.98 -0.12
N ASN A 24 -14.27 -19.27 -0.42
CA ASN A 24 -13.85 -20.64 -0.73
C ASN A 24 -13.91 -21.56 0.50
N ARG A 25 -13.65 -21.03 1.71
CA ARG A 25 -13.76 -21.81 2.95
C ARG A 25 -15.21 -22.08 3.37
N SER A 26 -16.16 -21.26 2.93
CA SER A 26 -17.55 -21.34 3.38
C SER A 26 -18.40 -22.39 2.68
N GLY A 27 -17.84 -23.12 1.73
CA GLY A 27 -18.45 -24.34 1.17
C GLY A 27 -19.79 -24.13 0.45
N GLY A 28 -20.13 -22.91 0.06
CA GLY A 28 -21.34 -22.62 -0.74
C GLY A 28 -22.67 -22.83 0.00
N SER A 29 -22.68 -22.88 1.33
CA SER A 29 -23.91 -23.03 2.10
C SER A 29 -24.77 -21.77 1.97
N SER A 30 -25.88 -21.89 1.23
CA SER A 30 -26.77 -20.81 0.80
C SER A 30 -27.66 -20.23 1.91
N GLU A 31 -27.49 -20.64 3.17
CA GLU A 31 -28.28 -20.13 4.29
C GLU A 31 -27.38 -19.37 5.28
N GLY A 32 -27.49 -18.04 5.26
CA GLY A 32 -27.01 -17.18 6.35
C GLY A 32 -25.50 -16.91 6.43
N TYR A 33 -24.70 -17.28 5.43
CA TYR A 33 -23.27 -17.02 5.47
C TYR A 33 -22.94 -15.52 5.40
N LYS A 34 -22.53 -14.94 6.53
CA LYS A 34 -22.10 -13.55 6.64
C LYS A 34 -20.59 -13.49 6.51
N LEU A 35 -20.10 -12.80 5.48
CA LEU A 35 -18.68 -12.48 5.33
C LEU A 35 -18.22 -11.60 6.51
N SER A 36 -17.08 -11.95 7.08
CA SER A 36 -16.35 -11.15 8.08
C SER A 36 -15.69 -9.94 7.42
N THR A 37 -15.32 -10.10 6.15
CA THR A 37 -14.83 -9.01 5.31
C THR A 37 -15.96 -8.03 5.00
N PRO A 38 -15.78 -6.72 5.28
CA PRO A 38 -16.79 -5.73 4.92
C PRO A 38 -16.95 -5.65 3.39
N PRO A 39 -18.16 -5.34 2.89
CA PRO A 39 -18.37 -5.06 1.48
C PRO A 39 -17.44 -3.94 0.99
N PRO A 40 -16.89 -4.05 -0.23
CA PRO A 40 -16.10 -2.95 -0.78
C PRO A 40 -16.99 -1.72 -0.96
N VAL A 41 -16.47 -0.54 -0.62
CA VAL A 41 -17.13 0.73 -0.91
C VAL A 41 -16.87 1.05 -2.39
N LEU A 42 -17.93 1.08 -3.18
CA LEU A 42 -17.88 1.34 -4.63
C LEU A 42 -18.29 2.77 -4.99
N ASP A 43 -18.75 3.55 -4.00
CA ASP A 43 -19.09 4.94 -4.19
C ASP A 43 -17.82 5.74 -4.48
N TRP A 44 -17.66 6.13 -5.74
CA TRP A 44 -16.53 6.92 -6.21
C TRP A 44 -16.59 8.31 -5.60
N TRP A 45 -15.68 8.59 -4.66
CA TRP A 45 -15.66 9.85 -3.95
C TRP A 45 -14.98 10.94 -4.79
N PHE A 46 -15.76 11.67 -5.59
CA PHE A 46 -15.43 13.05 -5.88
C PHE A 46 -16.10 13.90 -4.82
N LEU A 47 -15.33 14.72 -4.10
CA LEU A 47 -15.92 15.77 -3.28
C LEU A 47 -16.74 16.66 -4.24
N ASP A 48 -17.96 17.05 -3.88
CA ASP A 48 -18.80 17.95 -4.70
C ASP A 48 -18.09 19.27 -5.04
N THR A 49 -17.08 19.63 -4.25
CA THR A 49 -16.23 20.81 -4.42
C THR A 49 -15.01 20.58 -5.32
N CYS A 50 -14.76 19.36 -5.79
CA CYS A 50 -13.62 19.04 -6.62
C CYS A 50 -13.85 19.57 -8.05
N PRO A 51 -12.99 20.45 -8.58
CA PRO A 51 -13.10 20.88 -9.96
C PRO A 51 -12.81 19.67 -10.87
N VAL A 52 -13.82 19.26 -11.62
CA VAL A 52 -13.69 18.24 -12.68
C VAL A 52 -13.71 18.96 -14.03
N PRO A 53 -12.69 18.80 -14.88
CA PRO A 53 -11.53 17.90 -14.74
C PRO A 53 -10.47 18.40 -13.74
N ILE A 54 -9.83 17.46 -13.03
CA ILE A 54 -8.74 17.76 -12.07
C ILE A 54 -7.54 18.32 -12.86
N PRO A 55 -7.13 19.57 -12.63
CA PRO A 55 -5.98 20.15 -13.33
C PRO A 55 -4.70 19.47 -12.83
N VAL A 56 -4.03 18.75 -13.72
CA VAL A 56 -2.71 18.18 -13.49
C VAL A 56 -1.64 19.06 -14.15
N PRO A 57 -0.44 19.21 -13.57
CA PRO A 57 0.59 20.13 -14.06
C PRO A 57 1.34 19.60 -15.30
N PHE A 58 0.66 18.82 -16.14
CA PHE A 58 1.22 18.19 -17.33
C PHE A 58 0.43 18.64 -18.55
N THR A 59 1.12 19.17 -19.55
CA THR A 59 0.48 19.65 -20.79
C THR A 59 0.49 18.60 -21.88
N LYS A 60 1.44 17.66 -21.85
CA LYS A 60 1.55 16.59 -22.83
C LYS A 60 1.74 15.23 -22.18
N LEU A 61 1.32 14.18 -22.88
CA LEU A 61 1.40 12.82 -22.39
C LEU A 61 2.86 12.33 -22.29
N GLU A 62 3.73 12.79 -23.20
CA GLU A 62 5.16 12.51 -23.16
C GLU A 62 5.85 13.01 -21.89
N ASP A 63 5.32 14.05 -21.23
CA ASP A 63 5.86 14.56 -19.96
C ASP A 63 5.57 13.61 -18.78
N ILE A 64 4.59 12.72 -18.94
CA ILE A 64 4.12 11.78 -17.91
C ILE A 64 4.72 10.38 -18.15
N ILE A 65 4.80 9.96 -19.42
CA ILE A 65 5.20 8.59 -19.78
C ILE A 65 6.71 8.54 -20.01
N SER A 66 7.46 8.17 -18.97
CA SER A 66 8.85 7.76 -19.12
C SER A 66 8.93 6.26 -19.44
N ARG A 67 9.69 5.90 -20.47
CA ARG A 67 10.01 4.51 -20.83
C ARG A 67 11.52 4.28 -20.79
N PRO A 68 12.13 4.29 -19.61
CA PRO A 68 13.56 4.03 -19.50
C PRO A 68 13.83 2.56 -19.86
N GLU A 69 14.96 2.33 -20.52
CA GLU A 69 15.51 1.00 -20.67
C GLU A 69 16.21 0.61 -19.37
N TYR A 70 15.74 -0.47 -18.75
CA TYR A 70 16.34 -0.98 -17.52
C TYR A 70 17.34 -2.09 -17.87
N THR A 71 18.56 -2.00 -17.33
CA THR A 71 19.48 -3.13 -17.33
C THR A 71 18.89 -4.26 -16.49
N PRO A 72 19.14 -5.54 -16.83
CA PRO A 72 18.71 -6.65 -15.99
C PRO A 72 19.21 -6.46 -14.55
N VAL A 73 18.29 -6.48 -13.60
CA VAL A 73 18.59 -6.42 -12.16
C VAL A 73 18.36 -7.79 -11.54
N GLN A 74 19.08 -8.07 -10.46
CA GLN A 74 18.82 -9.25 -9.65
C GLN A 74 17.92 -8.87 -8.47
N GLU A 75 16.84 -9.62 -8.30
CA GLU A 75 15.98 -9.50 -7.13
C GLU A 75 16.53 -10.36 -5.99
N CYS A 76 16.50 -9.82 -4.77
CA CYS A 76 16.87 -10.57 -3.57
C CYS A 76 15.98 -10.18 -2.39
N PHE A 77 15.91 -11.08 -1.41
CA PHE A 77 15.15 -10.86 -0.18
C PHE A 77 16.10 -10.53 0.97
N PHE A 78 15.85 -9.41 1.63
CA PHE A 78 16.48 -9.08 2.91
C PHE A 78 15.53 -9.41 4.04
N HIS A 79 15.96 -10.28 4.94
CA HIS A 79 15.21 -10.59 6.15
C HIS A 79 15.63 -9.68 7.29
N PHE A 80 14.68 -8.92 7.82
CA PHE A 80 14.85 -8.15 9.03
C PHE A 80 14.03 -8.79 10.16
N SER A 81 14.72 -9.26 11.20
CA SER A 81 14.06 -9.85 12.36
C SER A 81 13.27 -8.79 13.15
N ALA A 82 12.30 -9.22 13.95
CA ALA A 82 11.52 -8.33 14.79
C ALA A 82 12.41 -7.54 15.78
N GLU A 83 13.46 -8.17 16.32
CA GLU A 83 14.44 -7.55 17.21
C GLU A 83 15.25 -6.47 16.48
N SER A 84 15.66 -6.75 15.24
CA SER A 84 16.42 -5.81 14.42
C SER A 84 15.58 -4.58 14.08
N VAL A 85 14.34 -4.76 13.66
CA VAL A 85 13.40 -3.66 13.39
C VAL A 85 13.11 -2.86 14.67
N LYS A 86 12.92 -3.53 15.82
CA LYS A 86 12.74 -2.87 17.11
C LYS A 86 13.95 -2.01 17.49
N LYS A 87 15.17 -2.51 17.25
CA LYS A 87 16.41 -1.77 17.48
C LYS A 87 16.52 -0.55 16.56
N LEU A 88 16.23 -0.69 15.26
CA LEU A 88 16.22 0.42 14.30
C LEU A 88 15.22 1.50 14.73
N LYS A 89 13.98 1.11 15.04
CA LYS A 89 12.95 2.03 15.52
C LYS A 89 13.37 2.75 16.80
N ALA A 90 13.92 2.04 17.79
CA ALA A 90 14.37 2.63 19.05
C ALA A 90 15.49 3.65 18.82
N LYS A 91 16.48 3.30 17.99
CA LYS A 91 17.58 4.20 17.63
C LYS A 91 17.06 5.47 16.95
N ALA A 92 16.21 5.33 15.93
CA ALA A 92 15.66 6.47 15.20
C ALA A 92 14.87 7.43 16.12
N ASN A 93 14.07 6.88 17.05
CA ASN A 93 13.34 7.70 18.01
C ASN A 93 14.25 8.37 19.05
N ALA A 94 15.34 7.72 19.46
CA ALA A 94 16.31 8.31 20.38
C ALA A 94 17.07 9.49 19.75
N GLU A 95 17.45 9.37 18.47
CA GLU A 95 18.16 10.43 17.75
C GLU A 95 17.26 11.64 17.45
N MET A 96 15.96 11.44 17.30
CA MET A 96 14.97 12.52 17.15
C MET A 96 14.56 13.19 18.47
N ALA A 97 15.00 12.66 19.62
CA ALA A 97 14.62 13.19 20.92
C ALA A 97 15.22 14.60 21.10
N GLY A 98 14.38 15.62 20.90
CA GLY A 98 14.75 17.04 21.03
C GLY A 98 14.40 17.92 19.84
N THR A 99 14.06 17.34 18.68
CA THR A 99 13.79 18.11 17.44
C THR A 99 12.38 17.91 16.89
N ALA A 100 11.71 16.78 17.18
CA ALA A 100 10.36 16.51 16.68
C ALA A 100 9.42 15.98 17.77
N THR A 101 8.12 16.27 17.61
CA THR A 101 7.04 15.84 18.49
C THR A 101 6.43 14.48 18.11
N ALA A 102 6.74 13.94 16.93
CA ALA A 102 6.13 12.73 16.40
C ALA A 102 7.05 11.51 16.50
N THR A 103 6.51 10.39 16.99
CA THR A 103 7.19 9.10 17.08
C THR A 103 7.40 8.47 15.71
N ILE A 104 8.63 8.06 15.40
CA ILE A 104 8.97 7.32 14.19
C ILE A 104 8.43 5.89 14.26
N SER A 105 7.72 5.46 13.21
CA SER A 105 7.19 4.10 13.06
C SER A 105 8.24 3.08 12.62
N SER A 106 7.94 1.79 12.77
CA SER A 106 8.82 0.71 12.29
C SER A 106 9.08 0.79 10.79
N LEU A 107 8.03 1.06 9.99
CA LEU A 107 8.14 1.19 8.54
C LEU A 107 9.07 2.34 8.15
N GLN A 108 8.90 3.52 8.74
CA GLN A 108 9.77 4.68 8.50
C GLN A 108 11.22 4.37 8.89
N SER A 109 11.45 3.78 10.06
CA SER A 109 12.83 3.45 10.50
C SER A 109 13.51 2.42 9.59
N LEU A 110 12.76 1.47 9.03
CA LEU A 110 13.31 0.46 8.13
C LEU A 110 13.62 1.04 6.75
N LEU A 111 12.70 1.81 6.18
CA LEU A 111 12.90 2.46 4.88
C LEU A 111 14.06 3.47 4.92
N ALA A 112 14.17 4.24 6.01
CA ALA A 112 15.29 5.15 6.21
C ALA A 112 16.65 4.43 6.35
N HIS A 113 16.66 3.16 6.79
CA HIS A 113 17.88 2.37 6.87
C HIS A 113 18.31 1.79 5.52
N MET A 114 17.35 1.56 4.62
CA MET A 114 17.61 1.02 3.28
C MET A 114 17.96 2.10 2.25
N TRP A 115 17.55 3.35 2.49
CA TRP A 115 17.83 4.51 1.64
C TRP A 115 19.30 4.94 1.74
#